data_AF-A0A936DKB7-F1
#
_entry.id   AF-A0A936DKB7-F1
#
_cell.length_a   1.000
_cell.length_b   1.000
_cell.length_c   1.000
_cell.angle_alpha   90.00
_cell.angle_beta   90.00
_cell.angle_gamma   90.00
#
_symmetry.space_group_name_H-M   'P 1'
#
loop_
_entity.id
_entity.type
_entity.pdbx_description
1 polymer ?
#
loop_
_entity_poly.entity_id
_entity_poly.type
_entity_poly.pdbx_seq_one_letter_code
_entity_poly.pdbx_strand_id
1 'polypeptide(L)'
;MGKYAFVAKAAASKGALFFLPGEYLVEIVAVKEYDGIKGLKFIVEARVLESNNPACPADTRTRSWVVDLSRRDMGGPGDVKAFICNMEGIAEEDFEEEMVDLAVDQEEAPFVGRQARLTVRDPKPGKKFTKHIWSTI
;
A
#
# COMPACT_ATOMS: atom_id res chain seq x y z
N MET A 1 -2.83 -28.98 -13.96
CA MET A 1 -1.55 -28.44 -13.45
C MET A 1 -1.69 -26.92 -13.40
N GLY A 2 -1.96 -26.34 -12.22
CA GLY A 2 -2.28 -24.92 -12.05
C GLY A 2 -1.12 -24.13 -11.43
N LYS A 3 -0.89 -22.91 -11.93
CA LYS A 3 0.26 -22.00 -11.83
C LYS A 3 0.76 -21.57 -10.41
N TYR A 4 0.43 -22.28 -9.34
CA TYR A 4 0.71 -21.85 -7.96
C TYR A 4 2.05 -22.36 -7.39
N ALA A 5 3.05 -22.61 -8.23
CA ALA A 5 4.33 -23.19 -7.82
C ALA A 5 5.41 -22.15 -7.45
N PHE A 6 5.15 -20.84 -7.57
CA PHE A 6 6.18 -19.80 -7.36
C PHE A 6 5.85 -18.71 -6.33
N VAL A 7 4.70 -18.77 -5.63
CA VAL A 7 4.40 -17.82 -4.53
C VAL A 7 5.07 -18.26 -3.23
N ALA A 8 6.39 -18.45 -3.32
CA ALA A 8 7.27 -18.77 -2.21
C ALA A 8 8.38 -17.72 -2.15
N LYS A 9 8.02 -16.46 -1.84
CA LYS A 9 8.86 -15.42 -1.18
C LYS A 9 8.25 -14.02 -1.32
N ALA A 10 7.15 -13.76 -0.62
CA ALA A 10 6.80 -12.39 -0.25
C ALA A 10 5.92 -12.37 0.99
N ALA A 11 6.29 -13.13 2.03
CA ALA A 11 6.05 -12.58 3.36
C ALA A 11 6.71 -11.19 3.35
N ALA A 12 5.99 -10.14 3.78
CA ALA A 12 6.62 -8.85 4.09
C ALA A 12 7.97 -9.19 4.73
N SER A 13 9.06 -8.83 4.04
CA SER A 13 10.37 -9.45 4.23
C SER A 13 10.70 -9.47 5.73
N LYS A 14 11.40 -10.51 6.21
CA LYS A 14 11.86 -10.56 7.62
C LYS A 14 12.71 -9.29 7.85
N GLY A 15 12.14 -8.25 8.49
CA GLY A 15 12.72 -6.89 8.52
C GLY A 15 11.91 -5.78 7.83
N ALA A 16 10.65 -6.02 7.44
CA ALA A 16 9.79 -5.03 6.81
C ALA A 16 9.65 -3.78 7.70
N LEU A 17 10.08 -2.65 7.16
CA LEU A 17 9.89 -1.34 7.79
C LEU A 17 8.49 -0.84 7.44
N PHE A 18 7.78 -0.30 8.40
CA PHE A 18 6.47 0.31 8.17
C PHE A 18 6.60 1.84 8.16
N PHE A 19 5.60 2.50 7.60
CA PHE A 19 5.48 3.94 7.76
C PHE A 19 5.08 4.29 9.19
N LEU A 20 5.62 5.40 9.67
CA LEU A 20 5.25 6.01 10.94
C LEU A 20 4.38 7.25 10.64
N PRO A 21 3.73 7.85 11.62
CA PRO A 21 3.03 9.12 11.42
C PRO A 21 3.96 10.20 10.85
N GLY A 22 3.53 10.89 9.80
CA GLY A 22 4.38 11.86 9.09
C GLY A 22 3.87 12.15 7.68
N GLU A 23 4.61 12.99 6.98
CA GLU A 23 4.41 13.33 5.57
C GLU A 23 5.64 12.91 4.78
N TYR A 24 5.39 12.26 3.65
CA TYR A 24 6.41 11.62 2.85
C TYR A 24 6.21 11.94 1.37
N LEU A 25 7.32 12.10 0.67
CA LEU A 25 7.40 11.86 -0.77
C LEU A 25 7.97 10.46 -0.96
N VAL A 26 7.28 9.58 -1.68
CA VAL A 26 7.69 8.19 -1.87
C VAL A 26 7.68 7.80 -3.34
N GLU A 27 8.53 6.84 -3.69
CA GLU A 27 8.51 6.15 -4.98
C GLU A 27 7.97 4.72 -4.77
N ILE A 28 6.91 4.35 -5.47
CA ILE A 28 6.33 3.01 -5.37
C ILE A 28 7.27 2.02 -6.05
N VAL A 29 7.64 0.97 -5.32
CA VAL A 29 8.56 -0.09 -5.77
C VAL A 29 7.79 -1.36 -6.14
N ALA A 30 6.70 -1.66 -5.44
CA ALA A 30 5.82 -2.77 -5.76
C ALA A 30 4.42 -2.55 -5.20
N VAL A 31 3.43 -3.08 -5.89
CA VAL A 31 2.07 -3.29 -5.39
C VAL A 31 1.75 -4.77 -5.57
N LYS A 32 1.27 -5.44 -4.53
CA LYS A 32 1.09 -6.89 -4.55
C LYS A 32 -0.01 -7.34 -3.61
N GLU A 33 -0.62 -8.46 -3.96
CA GLU A 33 -1.46 -9.21 -3.04
C GLU A 33 -0.71 -10.37 -2.39
N TYR A 34 -1.08 -10.66 -1.15
CA TYR A 34 -0.59 -11.83 -0.43
C TYR A 34 -1.75 -12.53 0.26
N ASP A 35 -2.09 -13.71 -0.24
CA ASP A 35 -2.97 -14.64 0.45
C ASP A 35 -2.15 -15.57 1.34
N GLY A 36 -2.52 -15.64 2.61
CA GLY A 36 -1.83 -16.48 3.58
C GLY A 36 -2.74 -16.85 4.73
N ILE A 37 -2.18 -17.54 5.72
CA ILE A 37 -2.94 -18.10 6.87
C ILE A 37 -3.75 -17.02 7.63
N LYS A 38 -3.31 -15.76 7.59
CA LYS A 38 -3.96 -14.62 8.26
C LYS A 38 -4.93 -13.85 7.36
N GLY A 39 -5.30 -14.39 6.20
CA GLY A 39 -6.18 -13.77 5.22
C GLY A 39 -5.44 -13.00 4.13
N LEU A 40 -6.23 -12.57 3.14
CA LEU A 40 -5.80 -11.80 1.98
C LEU A 40 -5.35 -10.39 2.38
N LYS A 41 -4.21 -9.97 1.84
CA LYS A 41 -3.63 -8.66 2.09
C LYS A 41 -3.28 -7.96 0.80
N PHE A 42 -3.50 -6.65 0.80
CA PHE A 42 -2.97 -5.73 -0.20
C PHE A 42 -1.74 -5.03 0.37
N ILE A 43 -0.65 -4.99 -0.38
CA ILE A 43 0.64 -4.46 0.08
C ILE A 43 1.19 -3.49 -0.95
N VAL A 44 1.47 -2.26 -0.51
CA VAL A 44 2.24 -1.27 -1.26
C VAL A 44 3.61 -1.15 -0.62
N GLU A 45 4.65 -1.35 -1.41
CA GLU A 45 6.04 -1.16 -1.03
C GLU A 45 6.59 0.08 -1.72
N ALA A 46 7.19 0.99 -0.96
CA ALA A 46 7.72 2.23 -1.49
C ALA A 46 9.04 2.65 -0.81
N ARG A 47 9.87 3.39 -1.54
CA ARG A 47 11.10 4.04 -1.04
C ARG A 47 10.78 5.47 -0.63
N VAL A 48 11.31 5.92 0.50
CA VAL A 48 11.12 7.29 0.97
C VAL A 48 12.14 8.22 0.29
N LEU A 49 11.65 9.18 -0.47
CA LEU A 49 12.46 10.21 -1.15
C LEU A 49 12.61 11.46 -0.27
N GLU A 50 11.54 11.87 0.41
CA GLU A 50 11.53 12.97 1.38
C GLU A 50 10.65 12.61 2.58
N SER A 51 10.98 13.15 3.75
CA SER A 51 10.26 12.87 4.99
C SER A 51 10.38 14.02 5.97
N ASN A 52 9.28 14.35 6.64
CA ASN A 52 9.29 15.25 7.80
C ASN A 52 9.49 14.51 9.15
N ASN A 53 9.55 13.17 9.13
CA ASN A 53 9.68 12.35 10.34
C ASN A 53 11.14 11.84 10.49
N PRO A 54 11.88 12.29 11.52
CA PRO A 54 13.29 11.91 11.70
C PRO A 54 13.49 10.42 12.04
N ALA A 55 12.48 9.72 12.56
CA ALA A 55 12.51 8.27 12.78
C ALA A 55 12.28 7.46 11.49
N CYS A 56 11.84 8.14 10.43
CA CYS A 56 11.53 7.58 9.13
C CYS A 56 12.17 8.44 8.02
N PRO A 57 13.52 8.58 7.99
CA PRO A 57 14.18 9.46 7.03
C PRO A 57 14.10 8.91 5.61
N ALA A 58 14.41 9.78 4.64
CA ALA A 58 14.69 9.34 3.28
C ALA A 58 15.89 8.39 3.27
N ASP A 59 15.69 7.20 2.71
CA ASP A 59 16.72 6.18 2.62
C ASP A 59 16.42 5.19 1.48
N THR A 60 17.35 4.27 1.24
CA THR A 60 17.20 3.25 0.19
C THR A 60 16.33 2.07 0.60
N ARG A 61 15.88 2.01 1.86
CA ARG A 61 15.13 0.88 2.40
C ARG A 61 13.67 1.01 2.02
N THR A 62 13.08 -0.10 1.62
CA THR A 62 11.67 -0.18 1.28
C THR A 62 10.82 -0.20 2.55
N ARG A 63 9.73 0.56 2.53
CA ARG A 63 8.69 0.54 3.56
C ARG A 63 7.40 0.01 3.00
N SER A 64 6.67 -0.73 3.83
CA SER A 64 5.42 -1.38 3.44
C SER A 64 4.23 -0.70 4.09
N TRP A 65 3.19 -0.44 3.30
CA TRP A 65 1.83 -0.25 3.76
C TRP A 65 1.05 -1.53 3.49
N VAL A 66 0.42 -2.10 4.53
CA VAL A 66 -0.25 -3.39 4.47
C VAL A 66 -1.70 -3.21 4.91
N VAL A 67 -2.62 -3.61 4.04
CA VAL A 67 -4.06 -3.57 4.28
C VAL A 67 -4.60 -5.00 4.31
N ASP A 68 -5.35 -5.32 5.36
CA ASP A 68 -6.02 -6.61 5.51
C ASP A 68 -7.38 -6.56 4.81
N LEU A 69 -7.51 -7.28 3.69
CA LEU A 69 -8.74 -7.34 2.90
C LEU A 69 -9.73 -8.37 3.48
N SER A 70 -9.28 -9.26 4.36
CA SER A 70 -10.16 -10.24 5.00
C SER A 70 -11.06 -9.64 6.09
N ARG A 71 -10.73 -8.43 6.57
CA ARG A 71 -11.46 -7.72 7.62
C ARG A 71 -12.27 -6.55 7.06
N ARG A 72 -13.45 -6.88 6.51
CA ARG A 72 -14.37 -5.90 5.91
C ARG A 72 -14.86 -4.83 6.90
N ASP A 73 -14.86 -5.12 8.19
CA ASP A 73 -15.27 -4.21 9.26
C ASP A 73 -14.22 -3.13 9.60
N MET A 74 -12.98 -3.28 9.12
CA MET A 74 -11.86 -2.39 9.49
C MET A 74 -11.55 -1.31 8.46
N GLY A 75 -12.38 -1.16 7.42
CA GLY A 75 -12.20 -0.15 6.38
C GLY A 75 -11.10 -0.47 5.36
N GLY A 76 -10.49 -1.67 5.42
CA GLY A 76 -9.40 -2.08 4.52
C GLY A 76 -9.75 -1.96 3.03
N PRO A 77 -10.87 -2.52 2.55
CA PRO A 77 -11.28 -2.36 1.16
C PRO A 77 -11.48 -0.89 0.75
N GLY A 78 -11.99 -0.05 1.66
CA GLY A 78 -12.16 1.38 1.40
C GLY A 78 -10.82 2.13 1.29
N ASP A 79 -9.82 1.75 2.08
CA ASP A 79 -8.48 2.31 1.99
C ASP A 79 -7.77 1.94 0.68
N VAL A 80 -7.95 0.70 0.18
CA VAL A 80 -7.42 0.28 -1.13
C VAL A 80 -8.11 1.02 -2.28
N LYS A 81 -9.44 1.13 -2.23
CA LYS A 81 -10.21 1.94 -3.18
C LYS A 81 -9.70 3.37 -3.23
N ALA A 82 -9.56 4.02 -2.07
CA ALA A 82 -9.05 5.38 -2.00
C ALA A 82 -7.63 5.50 -2.55
N PHE A 83 -6.75 4.52 -2.30
CA PHE A 83 -5.41 4.50 -2.89
C PHE A 83 -5.46 4.47 -4.42
N ILE A 84 -6.20 3.52 -5.01
CA ILE A 84 -6.28 3.36 -6.47
C ILE A 84 -6.89 4.61 -7.11
N CYS A 85 -8.01 5.12 -6.60
CA CYS A 85 -8.65 6.32 -7.12
C CYS A 85 -7.71 7.53 -7.10
N ASN A 86 -6.97 7.73 -6.00
CA ASN A 86 -6.03 8.83 -5.89
C ASN A 86 -4.82 8.66 -6.83
N MET A 87 -4.32 7.44 -7.03
CA MET A 87 -3.18 7.17 -7.90
C MET A 87 -3.52 7.28 -9.39
N GLU A 88 -4.77 7.01 -9.77
CA GLU A 88 -5.27 7.15 -11.14
C GLU A 88 -5.98 8.48 -11.40
N GLY A 89 -6.22 9.29 -10.37
CA GLY A 89 -6.87 10.60 -10.50
C GLY A 89 -8.34 10.53 -10.88
N ILE A 90 -9.05 9.48 -10.45
CA ILE A 90 -10.48 9.27 -10.72
C ILE A 90 -11.34 9.47 -9.47
N ALA A 91 -12.63 9.72 -9.65
CA ALA A 91 -13.56 9.81 -8.52
C ALA A 91 -13.84 8.44 -7.91
N GLU A 92 -14.28 8.41 -6.64
CA GLU A 92 -14.61 7.16 -5.97
C GLU A 92 -15.84 6.47 -6.59
N GLU A 93 -16.77 7.22 -7.20
CA GLU A 93 -17.89 6.64 -7.95
C GLU A 93 -17.48 5.89 -9.23
N ASP A 94 -16.33 6.24 -9.82
CA ASP A 94 -15.80 5.61 -11.04
C ASP A 94 -14.93 4.38 -10.74
N PHE A 95 -14.85 3.97 -9.48
CA PHE A 95 -14.07 2.82 -9.06
C PHE A 95 -14.76 1.51 -9.44
N GLU A 96 -14.03 0.65 -10.13
CA GLU A 96 -14.44 -0.72 -10.48
C GLU A 96 -13.55 -1.74 -9.75
N GLU A 97 -14.11 -2.86 -9.30
CA GLU A 97 -13.35 -3.87 -8.54
C GLU A 97 -12.17 -4.44 -9.35
N GLU A 98 -12.31 -4.52 -10.68
CA GLU A 98 -11.28 -4.97 -11.62
C GLU A 98 -10.01 -4.10 -11.58
N MET A 99 -10.11 -2.85 -11.11
CA MET A 99 -8.95 -1.98 -10.92
C MET A 99 -8.01 -2.49 -9.81
N VAL A 100 -8.50 -3.29 -8.86
CA VAL A 100 -7.66 -3.92 -7.84
C VAL A 100 -6.77 -4.99 -8.48
N ASP A 101 -7.33 -5.79 -9.38
CA ASP A 101 -6.58 -6.84 -10.10
C ASP A 101 -5.48 -6.21 -10.98
N LEU A 102 -5.83 -5.12 -11.69
CA LEU A 102 -4.86 -4.35 -12.48
C LEU A 102 -3.77 -3.70 -11.60
N ALA A 103 -4.14 -3.19 -10.42
CA ALA A 103 -3.21 -2.56 -9.49
C ALA A 103 -2.08 -3.50 -9.02
N VAL A 104 -2.36 -4.80 -8.93
CA VAL A 104 -1.44 -5.80 -8.38
C VAL A 104 -0.78 -6.66 -9.46
N ASP A 105 -1.14 -6.44 -10.72
CA ASP A 105 -0.56 -7.12 -11.87
C ASP A 105 0.96 -6.86 -11.92
N GLN A 106 1.73 -7.94 -11.87
CA GLN A 106 3.20 -7.88 -11.85
C GLN A 106 3.80 -7.72 -13.26
N GLU A 107 3.05 -8.02 -14.32
CA GLU A 107 3.50 -7.87 -15.71
C GLU A 107 3.38 -6.42 -16.16
N GLU A 108 2.24 -5.78 -15.87
CA GLU A 108 2.00 -4.37 -16.22
C GLU A 108 2.57 -3.40 -15.16
N ALA A 109 2.53 -3.81 -13.87
CA ALA A 109 3.08 -3.07 -12.73
C ALA A 109 2.77 -1.55 -12.77
N PRO A 110 1.50 -1.14 -12.93
CA PRO A 110 1.12 0.20 -13.40
C PRO A 110 1.56 1.36 -12.49
N PHE A 111 1.81 1.06 -11.21
CA PHE A 111 2.22 2.03 -10.21
C PHE A 111 3.72 2.03 -9.91
N VAL A 112 4.48 1.02 -10.36
CA VAL A 112 5.92 0.93 -10.05
C VAL A 112 6.69 2.07 -10.71
N GLY A 113 7.55 2.73 -9.93
CA GLY A 113 8.29 3.92 -10.33
C GLY A 113 7.48 5.23 -10.24
N ARG A 114 6.16 5.18 -10.00
CA ARG A 114 5.39 6.40 -9.75
C ARG A 114 5.77 6.99 -8.39
N GLN A 115 5.90 8.31 -8.36
CA GLN A 115 6.07 9.03 -7.11
C GLN A 115 4.70 9.48 -6.57
N ALA A 116 4.56 9.48 -5.25
CA ALA A 116 3.34 9.84 -4.56
C ALA A 116 3.63 10.62 -3.27
N ARG A 117 2.72 11.51 -2.91
CA ARG A 117 2.66 12.09 -1.57
C ARG A 117 1.88 11.14 -0.66
N LEU A 118 2.47 10.81 0.49
CA LEU A 118 1.85 9.98 1.50
C LEU A 118 1.79 10.74 2.83
N THR A 119 0.58 10.91 3.36
CA THR A 119 0.36 11.39 4.73
C THR A 119 -0.10 10.23 5.62
N VAL A 120 0.65 9.97 6.68
CA VAL A 120 0.32 8.96 7.68
C VAL A 120 -0.09 9.66 8.97
N ARG A 121 -1.33 9.43 9.40
CA ARG A 121 -1.89 10.06 10.61
C ARG A 121 -2.04 9.05 11.71
N ASP A 122 -1.70 9.48 12.93
CA ASP A 122 -2.01 8.72 14.13
C ASP A 122 -3.50 8.37 14.20
N PRO A 123 -3.84 7.21 14.79
CA PRO A 123 -5.21 6.93 15.13
C PRO A 123 -5.77 8.06 16.00
N LYS A 124 -6.93 8.61 15.62
CA LYS A 124 -7.69 9.51 16.50
C LYS A 124 -7.95 8.81 17.85
N PRO A 125 -8.04 9.54 18.98
CA PRO A 125 -8.44 8.95 20.25
C PRO A 125 -9.69 8.08 20.11
N GLY A 126 -9.60 6.80 20.49
CA GLY A 126 -10.67 5.80 20.33
C GLY A 126 -10.64 5.00 19.01
N LYS A 127 -9.80 5.34 18.04
CA LYS A 127 -9.51 4.51 16.87
C LYS A 127 -8.21 3.71 17.08
N LYS A 128 -8.10 2.54 16.45
CA LYS A 128 -6.93 1.66 16.56
C LYS A 128 -6.04 1.63 15.30
N PHE A 129 -6.39 2.39 14.27
CA PHE A 129 -5.77 2.28 12.94
C PHE A 129 -5.13 3.59 12.50
N THR A 130 -3.89 3.48 12.06
CA THR A 130 -3.12 4.55 11.42
C THR A 130 -3.67 4.76 10.01
N LYS A 131 -4.12 5.97 9.70
CA LYS A 131 -4.68 6.29 8.36
C LYS A 131 -3.55 6.67 7.41
N HIS A 132 -3.50 6.03 6.25
CA HIS A 132 -2.60 6.36 5.15
C HIS A 132 -3.40 7.07 4.06
N ILE A 133 -2.97 8.27 3.67
CA ILE A 133 -3.63 9.11 2.67
C ILE A 133 -2.63 9.31 1.54
N TRP A 134 -2.96 8.79 0.37
CA TRP A 134 -2.12 8.83 -0.82
C TRP A 134 -2.64 9.89 -1.79
N SER A 135 -1.73 10.50 -2.54
CA SER A 135 -2.06 11.44 -3.61
C SER A 135 -0.92 11.48 -4.62
N THR A 136 -1.26 11.74 -5.89
CA THR A 136 -0.28 12.04 -6.94
C THR A 136 0.45 13.36 -6.66
N ILE A 137 1.55 13.58 -7.40
CA ILE A 137 2.32 14.83 -7.36
C ILE A 137 1.70 15.87 -8.27
#